data_AF-A0A845YVU8-F1
#
_entry.id   AF-A0A845YVU8-F1
#
_cell.length_a   1.000
_cell.length_b   1.000
_cell.length_c   1.000
_cell.angle_alpha   90.00
_cell.angle_beta   90.00
_cell.angle_gamma   90.00
#
_symmetry.space_group_name_H-M   'P 1'
#
loop_
_entity.id
_entity.type
_entity.pdbx_description
1 polymer ?
#
loop_
_entity_poly.entity_id
_entity_poly.type
_entity_poly.pdbx_seq_one_letter_code
_entity_poly.pdbx_strand_id
1 'polypeptide(L)'
;LCAGARGVISTLWSVDDLATSLFSIFYHQLRQNGKNRSEALSAAQRQLRELTGKELRKKYRKGLEEVLDEKLQGAYEQLQEIEVRRKSYGENSAEYQELEEERAKLSNIYQRIYRTKNKHLKAVCKEEYPFEHPVYWSAFICAGLS
;
A
#
# COMPACT_ATOMS: atom_id res chain seq x y z
N LEU A 1 -11.91 15.90 13.28
CA LEU A 1 -13.10 15.20 12.74
C LEU A 1 -14.25 16.21 12.61
N CYS A 2 -14.27 17.03 11.56
CA CYS A 2 -15.31 18.07 11.39
C CYS A 2 -16.00 18.05 10.01
N ALA A 3 -15.92 16.94 9.27
CA ALA A 3 -16.54 16.79 7.94
C ALA A 3 -17.41 15.52 7.84
N GLY A 4 -18.23 15.23 8.87
CA GLY A 4 -19.21 14.12 8.82
C GLY A 4 -18.65 12.69 8.85
N ALA A 5 -17.32 12.51 8.84
CA ALA A 5 -16.69 11.20 9.01
C ALA A 5 -16.99 10.65 10.41
N ARG A 6 -17.78 9.56 10.48
CA ARG A 6 -18.17 8.91 11.74
C ARG A 6 -17.00 8.23 12.47
N GLY A 7 -15.88 7.99 11.78
CA GLY A 7 -14.62 7.53 12.37
C GLY A 7 -13.52 7.39 11.32
N VAL A 8 -12.27 7.48 11.76
CA VAL A 8 -11.06 7.43 10.91
C VAL A 8 -10.13 6.31 11.43
N ILE A 9 -9.55 5.56 10.51
CA ILE A 9 -8.39 4.69 10.80
C ILE A 9 -7.13 5.48 10.48
N SER A 10 -6.19 5.51 11.42
CA SER A 10 -4.86 6.09 11.23
C SER A 10 -3.77 5.16 11.75
N THR A 11 -2.52 5.43 11.39
CA THR A 11 -1.35 4.73 11.91
C THR A 11 -0.52 5.66 12.79
N LEU A 12 0.02 5.13 13.89
CA LEU A 12 0.92 5.88 14.80
C LEU A 12 2.33 6.08 14.21
N TRP A 13 2.74 5.22 13.28
CA TRP A 13 4.01 5.32 12.54
C TRP A 13 3.81 4.86 11.08
N SER A 14 4.87 4.99 10.27
CA SER A 14 4.88 4.46 8.90
C SER A 14 4.91 2.94 8.93
N VAL A 15 3.89 2.32 8.35
CA VAL A 15 3.75 0.86 8.25
C VAL A 15 4.14 0.42 6.84
N ASP A 16 4.64 -0.79 6.72
CA ASP A 16 4.91 -1.45 5.44
C ASP A 16 3.69 -1.43 4.50
N ASP A 17 3.93 -1.20 3.20
CA ASP A 17 2.88 -1.05 2.19
C ASP A 17 2.06 -2.33 2.00
N LEU A 18 2.68 -3.53 2.08
CA LEU A 18 1.95 -4.80 1.97
C LEU A 18 1.11 -5.07 3.22
N ALA A 19 1.70 -4.86 4.41
CA ALA A 19 0.97 -4.99 5.68
C ALA A 19 -0.27 -4.08 5.70
N THR A 20 -0.11 -2.82 5.28
CA THR A 20 -1.21 -1.84 5.21
C THR A 20 -2.29 -2.26 4.22
N SER A 21 -1.89 -2.77 3.04
CA SER A 21 -2.83 -3.25 2.02
C SER A 21 -3.65 -4.45 2.52
N LEU A 22 -2.99 -5.43 3.12
CA LEU A 22 -3.63 -6.63 3.69
C LEU A 22 -4.55 -6.28 4.86
N PHE A 23 -4.09 -5.44 5.78
CA PHE A 23 -4.92 -4.92 6.87
C PHE A 23 -6.19 -4.27 6.34
N SER A 24 -6.07 -3.43 5.30
CA SER A 24 -7.22 -2.75 4.70
C SER A 24 -8.21 -3.75 4.11
N ILE A 25 -7.74 -4.77 3.39
CA ILE A 25 -8.59 -5.87 2.87
C ILE A 25 -9.34 -6.54 4.02
N PHE A 26 -8.63 -6.96 5.08
CA PHE A 26 -9.24 -7.67 6.22
C PHE A 26 -10.27 -6.80 6.92
N TYR A 27 -9.91 -5.55 7.22
CA TYR A 27 -10.80 -4.61 7.89
C TYR A 27 -12.08 -4.41 7.08
N HIS A 28 -12.00 -4.12 5.78
CA HIS A 28 -13.18 -3.88 4.96
C HIS A 28 -14.06 -5.12 4.81
N GLN A 29 -13.48 -6.30 4.65
CA GLN A 29 -14.24 -7.56 4.63
C GLN A 29 -14.98 -7.79 5.96
N LEU A 30 -14.33 -7.55 7.10
CA LEU A 30 -14.96 -7.67 8.41
C LEU A 30 -16.10 -6.66 8.60
N ARG A 31 -15.94 -5.43 8.11
CA ARG A 31 -17.00 -4.40 8.14
C ARG A 31 -18.18 -4.77 7.25
N GLN A 32 -17.93 -5.32 6.07
CA GLN A 32 -18.99 -5.82 5.18
C GLN A 32 -19.74 -7.01 5.80
N ASN A 33 -19.04 -7.84 6.58
CA ASN A 33 -19.62 -8.95 7.34
C ASN A 33 -20.30 -8.52 8.66
N GLY A 34 -20.55 -7.23 8.85
CA GLY A 34 -21.35 -6.72 9.97
C GLY A 34 -20.59 -6.43 11.26
N LYS A 35 -19.27 -6.62 11.32
CA LYS A 35 -18.50 -6.24 12.52
C LYS A 35 -18.49 -4.73 12.71
N ASN A 36 -18.56 -4.31 13.97
CA ASN A 36 -18.38 -2.90 14.30
C ASN A 36 -16.90 -2.48 14.11
N ARG A 37 -16.61 -1.17 14.21
CA ARG A 37 -15.27 -0.64 13.92
C ARG A 37 -14.18 -1.25 14.79
N SER A 38 -14.41 -1.30 16.10
CA SER A 38 -13.42 -1.78 17.08
C SER A 38 -13.18 -3.29 16.94
N GLU A 39 -14.24 -4.06 16.74
CA GLU A 39 -14.13 -5.50 16.49
C GLU A 39 -13.42 -5.80 15.16
N ALA A 40 -13.73 -5.04 14.11
CA ALA A 40 -13.08 -5.20 12.81
C ALA A 40 -11.60 -4.80 12.88
N LEU A 41 -11.26 -3.72 13.59
CA LEU A 41 -9.87 -3.30 13.82
C LEU A 41 -9.08 -4.40 14.53
N SER A 42 -9.54 -4.81 15.71
CA SER A 42 -8.86 -5.84 16.52
C SER A 42 -8.74 -7.16 15.77
N ALA A 43 -9.81 -7.59 15.08
CA ALA A 43 -9.78 -8.82 14.30
C ALA A 43 -8.86 -8.71 13.06
N ALA A 44 -8.77 -7.55 12.41
CA ALA A 44 -7.86 -7.33 11.29
C ALA A 44 -6.39 -7.31 11.75
N GLN A 45 -6.08 -6.67 12.89
CA GLN A 45 -4.75 -6.71 13.50
C GLN A 45 -4.33 -8.14 13.84
N ARG A 46 -5.23 -8.90 14.47
CA ARG A 46 -5.00 -10.31 14.79
C ARG A 46 -4.80 -11.16 13.53
N GLN A 47 -5.65 -11.01 12.52
CA GLN A 47 -5.51 -11.73 11.27
C GLN A 47 -4.17 -11.43 10.58
N LEU A 48 -3.73 -10.17 10.59
CA LEU A 48 -2.43 -9.81 10.01
C LEU A 48 -1.27 -10.44 10.80
N ARG A 49 -1.32 -10.39 12.14
CA ARG A 49 -0.32 -11.01 13.02
C ARG A 49 -0.22 -12.52 12.81
N GLU A 50 -1.36 -13.20 12.68
CA GLU A 50 -1.45 -14.66 12.55
C GLU A 50 -1.30 -15.15 11.10
N LEU A 51 -1.24 -14.23 10.12
CA LEU A 51 -1.17 -14.58 8.70
C LEU A 51 0.14 -15.30 8.39
N THR A 52 0.03 -16.56 7.95
CA THR A 52 1.21 -17.31 7.55
C THR A 52 1.66 -16.97 6.12
N GLY A 53 2.96 -17.09 5.82
CA GLY A 53 3.44 -16.92 4.45
C GLY A 53 2.84 -17.93 3.46
N LYS A 54 2.48 -19.13 3.95
CA LYS A 54 1.76 -20.15 3.17
C LYS A 54 0.34 -19.70 2.80
N GLU A 55 -0.40 -19.14 3.74
CA GLU A 55 -1.72 -18.60 3.47
C GLU A 55 -1.67 -17.36 2.58
N LEU A 56 -0.71 -16.46 2.83
CA LEU A 56 -0.45 -15.30 2.00
C LEU A 56 -0.27 -15.71 0.54
N ARG A 57 0.62 -16.69 0.31
CA ARG A 57 0.90 -17.25 -1.02
C ARG A 57 -0.33 -17.88 -1.67
N LYS A 58 -1.13 -18.61 -0.89
CA LYS A 58 -2.29 -19.35 -1.41
C LYS A 58 -3.48 -18.45 -1.72
N LYS A 59 -3.76 -17.47 -0.86
CA LYS A 59 -5.01 -16.69 -0.87
C LYS A 59 -4.86 -15.33 -1.56
N TYR A 60 -3.74 -14.63 -1.36
CA TYR A 60 -3.64 -13.21 -1.73
C TYR A 60 -2.58 -12.90 -2.78
N ARG A 61 -1.56 -13.76 -2.92
CA ARG A 61 -0.42 -13.48 -3.81
C ARG A 61 -0.81 -13.12 -5.24
N LYS A 62 -1.68 -13.91 -5.87
CA LYS A 62 -2.07 -13.68 -7.27
C LYS A 62 -2.71 -12.30 -7.46
N GLY A 63 -3.71 -11.96 -6.64
CA GLY A 63 -4.37 -10.66 -6.72
C GLY A 63 -3.44 -9.49 -6.38
N LEU A 64 -2.51 -9.68 -5.44
CA LEU A 64 -1.49 -8.66 -5.14
C LEU A 64 -0.51 -8.48 -6.30
N GLU A 65 -0.05 -9.57 -6.93
CA GLU A 65 0.81 -9.50 -8.12
C GLU A 65 0.09 -8.79 -9.29
N GLU A 66 -1.18 -9.11 -9.55
CA GLU A 66 -1.98 -8.45 -10.60
C GLU A 66 -2.11 -6.94 -10.37
N VAL A 67 -2.46 -6.51 -9.15
CA VAL A 67 -2.59 -5.08 -8.82
C VAL A 67 -1.22 -4.38 -8.88
N LEU A 68 -0.15 -5.03 -8.43
CA LEU A 68 1.19 -4.46 -8.52
C LEU A 68 1.65 -4.32 -9.97
N ASP A 69 1.24 -5.23 -10.85
CA ASP A 69 1.56 -5.21 -12.28
C ASP A 69 0.87 -4.07 -12.99
N GLU A 70 -0.42 -3.90 -12.73
CA GLU A 70 -1.20 -2.77 -13.23
C GLU A 70 -0.58 -1.43 -12.78
N LYS A 71 -0.25 -1.30 -11.49
CA LYS A 71 0.38 -0.08 -10.95
C LYS A 71 1.77 0.17 -11.53
N LEU A 72 2.56 -0.88 -11.76
CA LEU A 72 3.89 -0.78 -12.34
C LEU A 72 3.81 -0.30 -13.80
N GLN A 73 2.87 -0.85 -14.56
CA GLN A 73 2.60 -0.46 -15.94
C GLN A 73 2.16 1.00 -16.02
N GLY A 74 1.20 1.42 -15.20
CA GLY A 74 0.74 2.81 -15.17
C GLY A 74 1.85 3.80 -14.79
N ALA A 75 2.71 3.45 -13.83
CA ALA A 75 3.86 4.28 -13.47
C ALA A 75 4.89 4.37 -14.62
N TYR A 76 5.07 3.30 -15.38
CA TYR A 76 5.96 3.30 -16.54
C TYR A 76 5.42 4.19 -17.67
N GLU A 77 4.13 4.11 -17.96
CA GLU A 77 3.47 4.94 -18.98
C GLU A 77 3.59 6.43 -18.65
N GLN A 78 3.32 6.81 -17.40
CA GLN A 78 3.49 8.20 -16.96
C GLN A 78 4.94 8.69 -17.08
N LEU A 79 5.93 7.84 -16.79
CA LEU A 79 7.35 8.18 -16.99
C LEU A 79 7.64 8.44 -18.47
N GLN A 80 7.11 7.62 -19.38
CA GLN A 80 7.28 7.82 -20.82
C GLN A 80 6.61 9.12 -21.30
N GLU A 81 5.41 9.43 -20.81
CA GLU A 81 4.72 10.69 -21.13
C GLU A 81 5.52 11.92 -20.68
N ILE A 82 6.07 11.89 -19.46
CA ILE A 82 6.93 12.97 -18.97
C ILE A 82 8.19 13.10 -19.84
N GLU A 83 8.82 11.99 -20.22
CA GLU A 83 10.00 12.03 -21.09
C GLU A 83 9.70 12.64 -22.47
N VAL A 84 8.50 12.41 -23.01
CA VAL A 84 8.03 13.06 -24.25
C VAL A 84 7.77 14.55 -24.03
N ARG A 85 7.01 14.92 -22.99
CA ARG A 85 6.71 16.33 -22.65
C ARG A 85 7.98 17.12 -22.39
N ARG A 86 8.95 16.54 -21.70
CA ARG A 86 10.22 17.19 -21.37
C ARG A 86 10.98 17.66 -22.63
N LYS A 87 10.87 16.92 -23.74
CA LYS A 87 11.54 17.28 -25.01
C LYS A 87 11.00 18.57 -25.65
N SER A 88 9.79 19.03 -25.27
CA SER A 88 9.23 20.27 -25.81
C SER A 88 9.66 21.53 -25.06
N TYR A 89 10.39 21.41 -23.95
CA TYR A 89 10.81 22.53 -23.12
C TYR A 89 12.34 22.65 -23.10
N GLY A 90 12.85 23.87 -22.98
CA GLY A 90 14.28 24.12 -22.78
C GLY A 90 14.72 23.79 -21.35
N GLU A 91 15.94 23.29 -21.16
CA GLU A 91 16.46 22.80 -19.87
C GLU A 91 16.44 23.84 -18.73
N ASN A 92 16.47 25.13 -19.08
CA ASN A 92 16.45 26.25 -18.11
C ASN A 92 15.04 26.79 -17.82
N SER A 93 14.00 26.21 -18.40
CA SER A 93 12.61 26.62 -18.15
C SER A 93 12.09 26.11 -16.82
N ALA A 94 11.15 26.84 -16.20
CA ALA A 94 10.50 26.41 -14.97
C ALA A 94 9.71 25.10 -15.19
N GLU A 95 9.07 24.98 -16.35
CA GLU A 95 8.30 23.79 -16.76
C GLU A 95 9.18 22.55 -16.84
N TYR A 96 10.42 22.68 -17.34
CA TYR A 96 11.37 21.57 -17.37
C TYR A 96 11.76 21.13 -15.96
N GLN A 97 11.98 22.07 -15.04
CA GLN A 97 12.34 21.76 -13.65
C GLN A 97 11.18 21.06 -12.92
N GLU A 98 9.95 21.54 -13.09
CA GLU A 98 8.75 20.90 -12.54
C GLU A 98 8.59 19.45 -13.06
N LEU A 99 8.82 19.23 -14.36
CA LEU A 99 8.77 17.90 -14.97
C LEU A 99 9.86 16.97 -14.45
N GLU A 100 11.08 17.46 -14.18
CA GLU A 100 12.14 16.66 -13.57
C GLU A 100 11.79 16.25 -12.13
N GLU A 101 11.19 17.15 -11.34
CA GLU A 101 10.70 16.81 -10.01
C GLU A 101 9.60 15.75 -10.05
N GLU A 102 8.64 15.90 -10.97
CA GLU A 102 7.56 14.93 -11.20
C GLU A 102 8.13 13.57 -11.62
N ARG A 103 9.06 13.56 -12.57
CA ARG A 103 9.78 12.36 -13.01
C ARG A 103 10.52 11.68 -11.87
N ALA A 104 11.22 12.44 -11.03
CA ALA A 104 11.93 11.88 -9.88
C ALA A 104 10.97 11.22 -8.88
N LYS A 105 9.81 11.84 -8.61
CA LYS A 105 8.77 11.26 -7.74
C LYS A 105 8.21 9.96 -8.35
N LEU A 106 7.86 9.97 -9.64
CA LEU A 106 7.34 8.78 -10.33
C LEU A 106 8.37 7.66 -10.41
N SER A 107 9.64 7.98 -10.65
CA SER A 107 10.72 6.99 -10.67
C SER A 107 10.85 6.30 -9.31
N ASN A 108 10.76 7.05 -8.21
CA ASN A 108 10.75 6.48 -6.87
C ASN A 108 9.54 5.57 -6.63
N ILE A 109 8.35 5.96 -7.10
CA ILE A 109 7.13 5.14 -7.01
C ILE A 109 7.30 3.84 -7.80
N TYR A 110 7.74 3.92 -9.05
CA TYR A 110 8.01 2.76 -9.90
C TYR A 110 8.98 1.78 -9.22
N GLN A 111 10.11 2.31 -8.71
CA GLN A 111 11.12 1.48 -8.03
C GLN A 111 10.57 0.83 -6.76
N ARG A 112 9.74 1.53 -5.98
CA ARG A 112 9.07 0.96 -4.80
C ARG A 112 8.14 -0.18 -5.20
N ILE A 113 7.25 0.04 -6.17
CA ILE A 113 6.31 -1.00 -6.65
C ILE A 113 7.09 -2.22 -7.17
N TYR A 114 8.12 -1.97 -7.99
CA TYR A 114 8.97 -3.02 -8.55
C TYR A 114 9.65 -3.86 -7.45
N ARG A 115 10.24 -3.20 -6.44
CA ARG A 115 10.88 -3.87 -5.30
C ARG A 115 9.87 -4.66 -4.48
N THR A 116 8.69 -4.08 -4.23
CA THR A 116 7.61 -4.74 -3.49
C THR A 116 7.16 -6.01 -4.19
N LYS A 117 6.86 -5.94 -5.50
CA LYS A 117 6.47 -7.10 -6.30
C LYS A 117 7.57 -8.16 -6.37
N ASN A 118 8.78 -7.76 -6.78
CA ASN A 118 9.79 -8.71 -7.21
C ASN A 118 10.65 -9.26 -6.08
N LYS A 119 10.74 -8.54 -4.96
CA LYS A 119 11.56 -8.93 -3.81
C LYS A 119 10.72 -9.14 -2.56
N HIS A 120 10.02 -8.11 -2.10
CA HIS A 120 9.36 -8.14 -0.79
C HIS A 120 8.23 -9.18 -0.71
N LEU A 121 7.25 -9.12 -1.63
CA LEU A 121 6.12 -10.05 -1.67
C LEU A 121 6.58 -11.52 -1.76
N LYS A 122 7.62 -11.78 -2.56
CA LYS A 122 8.20 -13.12 -2.69
C LYS A 122 8.93 -13.58 -1.43
N ALA A 123 9.54 -12.66 -0.68
CA ALA A 123 10.21 -12.96 0.58
C ALA A 123 9.20 -13.30 1.68
N VAL A 124 8.20 -12.43 1.91
CA VAL A 124 7.18 -12.64 2.96
C VAL A 124 6.33 -13.90 2.72
N CYS A 125 6.15 -14.33 1.47
CA CYS A 125 5.48 -15.60 1.15
C CYS A 125 6.25 -16.86 1.58
N LYS A 126 7.53 -16.73 1.96
CA LYS A 126 8.40 -17.84 2.41
C LYS A 126 8.57 -17.89 3.92
N GLU A 127 8.27 -16.79 4.61
CA GLU A 127 8.34 -16.71 6.08
C GLU A 127 7.16 -17.44 6.72
N GLU A 128 7.35 -17.91 7.96
CA GLU A 128 6.29 -18.60 8.68
C GLU A 128 5.18 -17.63 9.07
N TYR A 129 5.53 -16.53 9.75
CA TYR A 129 4.64 -15.43 10.13
C TYR A 129 5.24 -14.05 9.75
N PRO A 130 5.16 -13.63 8.48
CA PRO A 130 5.85 -12.44 7.97
C PRO A 130 5.48 -11.11 8.64
N PHE A 131 4.31 -11.04 9.28
CA PHE A 131 3.79 -9.82 9.90
C PHE A 131 3.52 -9.98 11.40
N GLU A 132 4.15 -10.97 12.05
CA GLU A 132 3.95 -11.22 13.49
C GLU A 132 4.36 -10.02 14.34
N HIS A 133 5.48 -9.38 13.98
CA HIS A 133 6.06 -8.29 14.76
C HIS A 133 5.10 -7.07 14.84
N PRO A 134 4.92 -6.46 16.02
CA PRO A 134 3.93 -5.39 16.25
C PRO A 134 4.07 -4.17 15.34
N VAL A 135 5.25 -3.92 14.78
CA VAL A 135 5.49 -2.82 13.82
C VAL A 135 4.54 -2.85 12.62
N TYR A 136 4.02 -4.02 12.25
CA TYR A 136 3.15 -4.19 11.08
C TYR A 136 1.67 -3.95 11.36
N TRP A 137 1.22 -4.02 12.62
CA TRP A 137 -0.22 -4.04 12.92
C TRP A 137 -0.62 -3.20 14.14
N SER A 138 0.25 -3.03 15.13
CA SER A 138 -0.09 -2.29 16.36
C SER A 138 -0.20 -0.78 16.14
N ALA A 139 0.28 -0.27 15.00
CA ALA A 139 0.15 1.13 14.63
C ALA A 139 -1.29 1.55 14.36
N PHE A 140 -2.14 0.62 13.90
CA PHE A 140 -3.51 0.93 13.46
C PHE A 140 -4.40 1.27 14.65
N ILE A 141 -5.01 2.45 14.60
CA ILE A 141 -5.98 2.93 15.59
C ILE A 141 -7.26 3.38 14.91
N CYS A 142 -8.39 3.30 15.62
CA CYS A 142 -9.66 3.86 15.17
C CYS A 142 -10.07 4.97 16.12
N ALA A 143 -10.22 6.19 15.60
CA ALA A 143 -10.71 7.35 16.34
C ALA A 143 -12.05 7.80 15.78
N GLY A 144 -13.08 7.92 16.64
CA GLY A 144 -14.41 8.38 16.26
C GLY A 144 -15.52 7.82 17.15
N LEU A 145 -16.75 8.28 16.91
CA LEU A 145 -17.92 7.81 17.64
C LEU A 145 -18.30 6.40 17.16
N SER A 146 -18.44 5.47 18.10
CA SER A 146 -18.85 4.08 17.89
C SER A 146 -20.28 3.99 17.38
#